data_AF-A0AAV6I376-F1
#
_entry.id   AF-A0AAV6I376-F1
#
_cell.length_a   1.000
_cell.length_b   1.000
_cell.length_c   1.000
_cell.angle_alpha   90.00
_cell.angle_beta   90.00
_cell.angle_gamma   90.00
#
_symmetry.space_group_name_H-M   'P 1'
#
loop_
_entity.id
_entity.type
_entity.pdbx_description
1 polymer ?
#
loop_
_entity_poly.entity_id
_entity_poly.type
_entity_poly.pdbx_seq_one_letter_code
_entity_poly.pdbx_strand_id
1 'polypeptide(L)'
;MKKLKTEVRLIVQPNQPITKDDLDQMPYLKAVIKETLRLHPPIPILTPRESTKDVQVMGYDIAAGTRVVTNTWAIEQDPSSWDEPELISEDTISS
;
A
#
# COMPACT_ATOMS: atom_id res chain seq x y z
N MET A 1 1.49 -0.75 18.29
CA MET A 1 0.07 -0.58 18.73
C MET A 1 -0.21 0.49 19.80
N LYS A 2 0.66 0.75 20.79
CA LYS A 2 0.38 1.79 21.81
C LYS A 2 0.24 3.18 21.17
N LYS A 3 1.16 3.57 20.28
CA LYS A 3 1.17 4.86 19.57
C LYS A 3 -0.12 5.13 18.79
N LEU A 4 -0.62 4.14 18.02
CA LEU A 4 -1.90 4.25 17.31
C LEU A 4 -3.08 4.53 18.24
N LYS A 5 -3.20 3.75 19.33
CA LYS A 5 -4.30 3.94 20.28
C LYS A 5 -4.23 5.31 20.95
N THR A 6 -3.04 5.83 21.19
CA THR A 6 -2.83 7.17 21.73
C THR A 6 -3.26 8.24 20.73
N GLU A 7 -2.81 8.18 19.48
CA GLU A 7 -3.21 9.15 18.44
C GLU A 7 -4.73 9.22 18.29
N VAL A 8 -5.39 8.06 18.15
CA VAL A 8 -6.86 8.00 18.01
C VAL A 8 -7.56 8.60 19.21
N ARG A 9 -7.08 8.34 20.45
CA ARG A 9 -7.68 8.89 21.67
C ARG A 9 -7.47 10.40 21.85
N LEU A 10 -6.42 10.96 21.25
CA LEU A 10 -6.15 12.40 21.32
C LEU A 10 -7.05 13.19 20.37
N ILE A 11 -7.46 12.59 19.25
CA ILE A 11 -8.22 13.27 18.20
C ILE A 11 -9.72 13.00 18.34
N VAL A 12 -10.11 11.76 18.60
CA VAL A 12 -11.53 11.38 18.67
C VAL A 12 -12.13 11.78 20.00
N GLN A 13 -13.17 12.61 19.95
CA GLN A 13 -13.96 12.95 21.13
C GLN A 13 -14.79 11.75 21.62
N PRO A 14 -14.91 11.53 22.94
CA PRO A 14 -15.73 10.45 23.48
C PRO A 14 -17.19 10.56 23.00
N ASN A 15 -17.77 9.43 22.59
CA ASN A 15 -19.18 9.30 22.18
C ASN A 15 -19.61 10.12 20.95
N GLN A 16 -18.66 10.62 20.16
CA GLN A 16 -18.96 11.24 18.86
C GLN A 16 -18.57 10.29 17.72
N PRO A 17 -19.33 10.27 16.61
CA PRO A 17 -18.90 9.56 15.42
C PRO A 17 -17.64 10.19 14.83
N ILE A 18 -16.75 9.36 14.31
CA ILE A 18 -15.52 9.82 13.65
C ILE A 18 -15.88 10.51 12.34
N THR A 19 -15.41 11.74 12.15
CA THR A 19 -15.60 12.51 10.93
C THR A 19 -14.40 12.35 9.98
N LYS A 20 -14.55 12.81 8.73
CA LYS A 20 -13.44 12.81 7.77
C LYS A 20 -12.30 13.73 8.22
N ASP A 21 -12.63 14.87 8.83
CA ASP A 21 -11.64 15.84 9.31
C ASP A 21 -10.80 15.24 10.45
N ASP A 22 -11.41 14.42 11.31
CA ASP A 22 -10.68 13.67 12.35
C ASP A 22 -9.67 12.71 11.73
N LEU A 23 -10.06 11.97 10.68
CA LEU A 23 -9.15 11.07 9.97
C LEU A 23 -8.00 11.85 9.33
N ASP A 24 -8.24 13.06 8.87
CA ASP A 24 -7.20 13.92 8.31
C ASP A 24 -6.13 14.30 9.33
N GLN A 25 -6.49 14.35 10.60
CA GLN A 25 -5.57 14.59 11.72
C GLN A 25 -4.86 13.33 12.23
N MET A 26 -5.10 12.13 11.67
CA MET A 26 -4.51 10.85 12.11
C MET A 26 -3.44 10.31 11.14
N PRO A 27 -2.24 10.92 11.05
CA PRO A 27 -1.18 10.48 10.15
C PRO A 27 -0.66 9.08 10.50
N TYR A 28 -0.54 8.72 11.78
CA TYR A 28 -0.04 7.41 12.20
C TYR A 28 -1.03 6.30 11.83
N LEU A 29 -2.35 6.52 11.99
CA LEU A 29 -3.37 5.59 11.50
C LEU A 29 -3.26 5.39 9.99
N LYS A 30 -3.15 6.47 9.22
CA LYS A 30 -2.99 6.40 7.75
C LYS A 30 -1.75 5.60 7.36
N ALA A 31 -0.64 5.81 8.04
CA ALA A 31 0.59 5.10 7.77
C ALA A 31 0.52 3.61 8.16
N VAL A 32 -0.08 3.26 9.30
CA VAL A 32 -0.32 1.87 9.69
C VAL A 32 -1.19 1.14 8.66
N ILE A 33 -2.24 1.79 8.14
CA ILE A 33 -3.09 1.22 7.08
C ILE A 33 -2.27 0.97 5.81
N LYS A 34 -1.48 1.96 5.36
CA LYS A 34 -0.63 1.83 4.17
C LYS A 34 0.36 0.67 4.31
N GLU A 35 1.03 0.56 5.46
CA GLU A 35 2.03 -0.48 5.69
C GLU A 35 1.39 -1.87 5.84
N THR A 36 0.19 -1.94 6.43
CA THR A 36 -0.59 -3.17 6.47
C THR A 36 -0.94 -3.64 5.05
N LEU A 37 -1.34 -2.72 4.17
CA LEU A 37 -1.68 -3.03 2.78
C LEU A 37 -0.45 -3.42 1.96
N ARG A 38 0.72 -2.81 2.21
CA ARG A 38 1.99 -3.20 1.57
C ARG A 38 2.40 -4.63 1.93
N LEU A 39 2.26 -5.01 3.20
CA LEU A 39 2.61 -6.38 3.63
C LEU A 39 1.55 -7.42 3.26
N HIS A 40 0.28 -7.01 3.27
CA HIS A 40 -0.87 -7.90 3.07
C HIS A 40 -1.83 -7.32 2.01
N PRO A 41 -1.40 -7.24 0.74
CA PRO A 41 -2.26 -6.75 -0.32
C PRO A 41 -3.47 -7.69 -0.46
N PRO A 42 -4.71 -7.17 -0.48
CA PRO A 42 -5.90 -7.98 -0.72
C PRO A 42 -5.88 -8.69 -2.07
N ILE A 43 -5.14 -8.12 -3.03
CA ILE A 43 -4.95 -8.64 -4.39
C ILE A 43 -3.43 -8.71 -4.67
N PRO A 44 -2.74 -9.79 -4.26
CA PRO A 44 -1.30 -10.00 -4.49
C PRO A 44 -0.92 -10.07 -5.98
N ILE A 45 -1.87 -10.53 -6.80
CA ILE A 45 -1.77 -10.66 -8.25
C ILE A 45 -2.92 -9.85 -8.84
N LEU A 46 -2.61 -8.70 -9.44
CA LEU A 46 -3.63 -7.79 -9.96
C LEU A 46 -4.44 -8.43 -11.10
N THR A 47 -5.62 -7.86 -11.35
CA THR A 47 -6.49 -8.25 -12.46
C THR A 47 -5.69 -8.25 -13.78
N PRO A 48 -5.70 -9.36 -14.53
CA PRO A 48 -4.99 -9.44 -15.80
C PRO A 48 -5.41 -8.31 -16.74
N ARG A 49 -4.42 -7.64 -17.32
CA ARG A 49 -4.61 -6.67 -18.40
C ARG A 49 -4.25 -7.33 -19.73
N GLU A 50 -4.75 -6.79 -20.82
CA GLU A 50 -4.42 -7.27 -22.16
C GLU A 50 -3.74 -6.17 -22.96
N SER A 51 -2.66 -6.51 -23.67
CA SER A 51 -2.00 -5.55 -24.55
C SER A 51 -2.90 -5.24 -25.75
N THR A 52 -3.21 -3.97 -25.97
CA THR A 52 -4.10 -3.55 -27.08
C THR A 52 -3.37 -3.45 -28.42
N LYS A 53 -2.03 -3.44 -28.41
CA LYS A 53 -1.17 -3.35 -29.58
C LYS A 53 0.19 -3.99 -29.29
N ASP A 54 0.97 -4.21 -30.34
CA ASP A 54 2.36 -4.62 -30.19
C ASP A 54 3.16 -3.50 -29.50
N VAL A 55 3.90 -3.85 -28.46
CA VAL A 55 4.65 -2.89 -27.63
C VAL A 55 5.94 -3.52 -27.11
N GLN A 56 6.98 -2.71 -26.96
CA GLN A 56 8.23 -3.13 -26.31
C GLN A 56 8.27 -2.63 -24.86
N VAL A 57 8.56 -3.53 -23.91
CA VAL A 57 8.68 -3.23 -22.48
C VAL A 57 10.00 -3.79 -21.95
N MET A 58 10.86 -2.93 -21.40
CA MET A 58 12.20 -3.30 -20.91
C MET A 58 13.04 -4.09 -21.93
N GLY A 59 12.87 -3.80 -23.23
CA GLY A 59 13.56 -4.48 -24.32
C GLY A 59 12.91 -5.79 -24.80
N TYR A 60 11.77 -6.19 -24.22
CA TYR A 60 11.00 -7.35 -24.66
C TYR A 60 9.82 -6.96 -25.53
N ASP A 61 9.62 -7.64 -26.65
CA ASP A 61 8.47 -7.43 -27.54
C ASP A 61 7.24 -8.20 -27.02
N ILE A 62 6.15 -7.47 -26.78
CA ILE A 62 4.87 -7.98 -26.30
C ILE A 62 3.84 -7.78 -27.42
N ALA A 63 3.32 -8.88 -27.96
CA ALA A 63 2.29 -8.84 -28.99
C ALA A 63 0.93 -8.37 -28.46
N ALA A 64 0.13 -7.75 -29.32
CA ALA A 64 -1.28 -7.46 -29.08
C ALA A 64 -2.04 -8.73 -28.67
N GLY A 65 -2.99 -8.62 -27.75
CA GLY A 65 -3.74 -9.74 -27.17
C GLY A 65 -3.01 -10.50 -26.06
N THR A 66 -1.74 -10.15 -25.77
CA THR A 66 -1.00 -10.78 -24.66
C THR A 66 -1.58 -10.37 -23.31
N ARG A 67 -1.87 -11.35 -22.44
CA ARG A 67 -2.27 -11.09 -21.06
C ARG A 67 -1.05 -10.77 -20.20
N VAL A 68 -1.10 -9.62 -19.54
CA VAL A 68 -0.09 -9.13 -18.61
C VAL A 68 -0.67 -9.13 -17.22
N VAL A 69 0.08 -9.70 -16.28
CA VAL A 69 -0.31 -9.80 -14.88
C VAL A 69 0.76 -9.11 -14.05
N THR A 70 0.33 -8.20 -13.18
CA THR A 70 1.24 -7.50 -12.26
C THR A 70 1.26 -8.23 -10.93
N ASN A 71 2.44 -8.69 -10.51
CA ASN A 71 2.67 -9.27 -9.20
C ASN A 71 2.98 -8.15 -8.20
N THR A 72 1.92 -7.57 -7.62
CA THR A 72 2.04 -6.49 -6.63
C THR A 72 2.77 -6.95 -5.38
N TRP A 73 2.54 -8.19 -4.93
CA TRP A 73 3.21 -8.74 -3.76
C TRP A 73 4.73 -8.77 -3.91
N ALA A 74 5.23 -9.20 -5.06
CA ALA A 74 6.68 -9.20 -5.32
C ALA A 74 7.27 -7.78 -5.32
N ILE A 75 6.54 -6.79 -5.83
CA ILE A 75 6.97 -5.39 -5.84
C ILE A 75 6.99 -4.80 -4.41
N GLU A 76 5.96 -5.08 -3.63
CA GLU A 76 5.82 -4.57 -2.26
C GLU A 76 6.79 -5.20 -1.26
N GLN A 77 7.40 -6.34 -1.62
CA GLN A 77 8.44 -7.02 -0.85
C GLN A 77 9.85 -6.90 -1.45
N ASP A 78 10.02 -6.11 -2.51
CA ASP A 78 11.32 -5.98 -3.18
C ASP A 78 12.32 -5.19 -2.30
N PRO A 79 13.44 -5.80 -1.85
CA PRO A 79 14.42 -5.14 -1.01
C PRO A 79 15.19 -4.03 -1.76
N SER A 80 15.08 -3.94 -3.08
CA SER A 80 15.63 -2.81 -3.84
C SER A 80 14.77 -1.53 -3.71
N SER A 81 13.51 -1.70 -3.30
CA SER A 81 12.53 -0.62 -3.16
C SER A 81 12.17 -0.32 -1.71
N TRP A 82 12.30 -1.30 -0.81
CA TRP A 82 11.93 -1.19 0.61
C TRP A 82 13.03 -1.72 1.51
N ASP A 83 13.44 -0.92 2.49
CA ASP A 83 14.30 -1.39 3.59
C ASP A 83 13.48 -2.30 4.51
N GLU A 84 14.04 -3.46 4.86
CA GLU A 84 13.39 -4.48 5.71
C GLU A 84 11.94 -4.82 5.27
N PRO A 85 11.74 -5.30 4.02
CA PRO A 85 10.43 -5.39 3.39
C PRO A 85 9.41 -6.28 4.13
N GLU A 86 9.86 -7.17 4.99
CA GLU A 86 8.99 -8.08 5.76
C GLU A 86 8.53 -7.50 7.10
N LEU A 87 9.06 -6.34 7.50
CA LEU A 87 8.72 -5.69 8.76
C LEU A 87 7.80 -4.49 8.54
N ILE A 88 7.00 -4.18 9.56
CA ILE A 88 6.25 -2.93 9.62
C ILE A 88 7.25 -1.83 9.97
N SER A 89 7.63 -1.03 8.97
CA SER A 89 8.61 0.06 9.17
C SER A 89 8.02 1.18 10.02
N GLU A 90 8.65 1.54 11.15
CA GLU A 90 8.22 2.68 11.98
C GLU A 90 8.68 4.04 11.41
N ASP A 91 9.68 4.04 10.55
CA ASP A 91 10.30 5.27 9.98
C ASP A 91 9.45 5.88 8.85
N THR A 92 8.84 5.04 8.00
CA THR A 92 7.83 5.48 7.00
C THR A 92 6.55 6.01 7.65
N ILE A 93 6.33 5.68 8.93
CA ILE A 93 5.16 6.06 9.72
C ILE A 93 5.29 7.45 10.36
N SER A 94 6.48 8.05 10.35
CA SER A 94 6.74 9.37 10.95
C SER A 94 6.81 10.54 9.95
N SER A 95 6.65 10.27 8.64
CA SER A 95 6.76 11.28 7.56
C SER A 95 5.40 11.78 7.08
#